data_AF-A0A7C1NGL6-F1
#
_entry.id   AF-A0A7C1NGL6-F1
#
_cell.length_a   1.000
_cell.length_b   1.000
_cell.length_c   1.000
_cell.angle_alpha   90.00
_cell.angle_beta   90.00
_cell.angle_gamma   90.00
#
_symmetry.space_group_name_H-M   'P 1'
#
loop_
_entity.id
_entity.type
_entity.pdbx_description
1 polymer ?
#
loop_
_entity_poly.entity_id
_entity_poly.type
_entity_poly.pdbx_seq_one_letter_code
_entity_poly.pdbx_strand_id
1 'polypeptide(L)'
;PSPVSYSFDSTEQLRVMKEMESRGLKLVGIYHSHPDSPPIPSLTDIRRAFFPGTREPNFPDAAYMIVSLTENEPEVNVFLILGSEVQKVELIIER
;
A
#
# COMPACT_ATOMS: atom_id res chain seq x y z
N PRO A 1 10.79 12.91 0.54
CA PRO A 1 9.99 12.32 1.65
C PRO A 1 9.59 13.40 2.66
N SER A 2 8.40 13.29 3.23
CA SER A 2 7.87 14.17 4.29
C SER A 2 7.31 13.28 5.40
N PRO A 3 7.23 13.74 6.66
CA PRO A 3 6.67 12.96 7.78
C PRO A 3 5.28 12.36 7.49
N VAL A 4 4.53 13.00 6.58
CA VAL A 4 3.16 12.63 6.21
C VAL A 4 3.03 12.06 4.79
N SER A 5 4.14 11.76 4.12
CA SER A 5 4.09 11.16 2.77
C SER A 5 5.24 10.19 2.54
N TYR A 6 4.90 8.98 2.10
CA TYR A 6 5.87 8.02 1.59
C TYR A 6 6.05 8.18 0.08
N SER A 7 7.21 7.77 -0.43
CA SER A 7 7.49 7.64 -1.85
C SER A 7 8.52 6.54 -2.04
N PHE A 8 8.25 5.60 -2.94
CA PHE A 8 9.27 4.66 -3.39
C PHE A 8 10.09 5.36 -4.48
N ASP A 9 11.41 5.37 -4.35
CA ASP A 9 12.29 5.83 -5.43
C ASP A 9 11.99 5.07 -6.72
N SER A 10 11.80 5.81 -7.82
CA SER A 10 11.34 5.23 -9.09
C SER A 10 12.38 4.33 -9.75
N THR A 11 13.67 4.59 -9.53
CA THR A 11 14.76 3.75 -10.05
C THR A 11 14.79 2.42 -9.31
N GLU A 12 14.69 2.46 -7.98
CA GLU A 12 14.61 1.25 -7.16
C GLU A 12 13.33 0.47 -7.41
N GLN A 13 12.19 1.15 -7.58
CA GLN A 13 10.93 0.49 -7.92
C GLN A 13 11.07 -0.28 -9.24
N LEU A 14 11.63 0.34 -10.29
CA LEU A 14 11.86 -0.33 -11.57
C LEU A 14 12.80 -1.54 -11.42
N ARG A 15 13.87 -1.40 -10.63
CA ARG A 15 14.83 -2.48 -10.36
C ARG A 15 14.15 -3.67 -9.67
N VAL A 16 13.38 -3.42 -8.62
CA VAL A 16 12.68 -4.47 -7.85
C VAL A 16 11.60 -5.14 -8.70
N MET A 17 10.82 -4.39 -9.49
CA MET A 17 9.81 -4.97 -10.37
C MET A 17 10.42 -5.92 -11.40
N LYS A 18 11.57 -5.56 -12.00
CA LYS A 18 12.32 -6.44 -12.90
C LYS A 18 12.85 -7.68 -12.20
N GLU A 19 13.35 -7.54 -10.97
CA GLU A 19 13.83 -8.67 -10.18
C GLU A 19 12.69 -9.65 -9.87
N MET A 20 11.53 -9.14 -9.45
CA MET A 20 10.33 -9.93 -9.20
C MET A 20 9.91 -10.71 -10.44
N GLU A 21 9.83 -10.04 -11.59
CA GLU A 21 9.51 -10.67 -12.88
C GLU A 21 10.49 -11.79 -13.22
N SER A 22 11.80 -11.54 -13.08
CA SER A 22 12.84 -12.54 -13.37
C SER A 22 12.75 -13.80 -12.48
N ARG A 23 12.13 -13.66 -11.32
CA ARG A 23 11.92 -14.73 -10.33
C ARG A 23 10.51 -15.33 -10.39
N GLY A 24 9.66 -14.89 -11.32
CA GLY A 24 8.27 -15.33 -11.41
C GLY A 24 7.40 -14.92 -10.21
N LEU A 25 7.80 -13.85 -9.50
CA LEU A 25 7.06 -13.33 -8.35
C LEU A 25 5.96 -12.35 -8.79
N LYS A 26 4.90 -12.27 -7.99
CA LYS A 26 3.80 -11.31 -8.17
C LYS A 26 3.80 -10.31 -7.03
N LEU A 27 3.47 -9.06 -7.34
CA LEU A 27 3.17 -8.06 -6.31
C LEU A 27 1.81 -8.37 -5.70
N VAL A 28 1.78 -8.76 -4.43
CA VAL A 28 0.55 -9.09 -3.69
C VAL A 28 0.16 -8.02 -2.69
N GLY A 29 1.07 -7.10 -2.38
CA GLY A 29 0.77 -6.03 -1.45
C GLY A 29 1.82 -4.94 -1.40
N ILE A 30 1.39 -3.80 -0.89
CA ILE A 30 2.16 -2.59 -0.64
C ILE A 30 1.88 -2.22 0.80
N TYR A 31 2.91 -1.82 1.55
CA TYR A 31 2.71 -1.33 2.91
C TYR A 31 3.37 0.03 3.12
N HIS A 32 2.77 0.82 4.00
CA HIS A 32 3.37 2.04 4.52
C HIS A 32 2.89 2.28 5.96
N SER A 33 3.60 3.16 6.68
CA SER A 33 3.25 3.55 8.03
C SER A 33 2.53 4.90 8.07
N HIS A 34 1.58 5.03 8.98
CA HIS A 34 1.04 6.29 9.46
C HIS A 34 1.60 6.55 10.86
N PRO A 35 2.67 7.36 11.00
CA PRO A 35 3.33 7.54 12.30
C PRO A 35 2.40 8.17 13.35
N ASP A 36 1.58 9.13 12.93
CA ASP A 36 0.79 9.99 13.82
C ASP A 36 -0.72 9.88 13.59
N SER A 37 -1.20 8.84 12.88
CA SER A 37 -2.62 8.69 12.58
C SER A 37 -3.07 7.23 12.47
N PRO A 38 -4.36 6.92 12.66
CA PRO A 38 -4.88 5.56 12.56
C PRO A 38 -4.57 4.87 11.22
N PRO A 39 -4.60 3.53 11.17
CA PRO A 39 -4.29 2.77 9.98
C PRO A 39 -5.51 2.73 9.05
N ILE A 40 -5.85 3.88 8.47
CA ILE A 40 -6.96 4.10 7.53
C ILE A 40 -6.39 4.86 6.33
N PRO A 41 -6.64 4.43 5.08
CA PRO A 41 -6.08 5.09 3.91
C PRO A 41 -6.56 6.54 3.80
N SER A 42 -5.62 7.46 3.62
CA SER A 42 -5.92 8.86 3.33
C SER A 42 -6.43 9.03 1.90
N LEU A 43 -7.01 10.20 1.60
CA LEU A 43 -7.37 10.55 0.21
C LEU A 43 -6.16 10.53 -0.74
N THR A 44 -4.96 10.81 -0.23
CA THR A 44 -3.73 10.73 -1.01
C THR A 44 -3.35 9.28 -1.30
N ASP A 45 -3.50 8.37 -0.33
CA ASP A 45 -3.22 6.95 -0.52
C ASP A 45 -4.17 6.34 -1.55
N ILE A 46 -5.47 6.62 -1.41
CA ILE A 46 -6.49 6.19 -2.36
C ILE A 46 -6.17 6.70 -3.76
N ARG A 47 -5.84 7.99 -3.91
CA ARG A 47 -5.50 8.57 -5.23
C ARG A 47 -4.26 7.91 -5.85
N ARG A 48 -3.25 7.58 -5.05
CA ARG A 48 -1.99 6.96 -5.50
C ARG A 48 -2.15 5.49 -5.87
N ALA A 49 -3.24 4.84 -5.46
CA ALA A 49 -3.57 3.48 -5.89
C ALA A 49 -3.97 3.41 -7.38
N PHE A 50 -4.27 4.53 -8.03
CA PHE A 50 -4.74 4.61 -9.42
C PHE A 50 -3.76 5.31 -10.35
N PHE A 51 -3.86 5.01 -11.65
CA PHE A 51 -3.14 5.77 -12.67
C PHE A 51 -3.63 7.23 -12.64
N PRO A 52 -2.72 8.22 -12.70
CA PRO A 52 -3.12 9.63 -12.63
C PRO A 52 -4.19 9.98 -13.68
N GLY A 53 -5.33 10.51 -13.20
CA GLY A 53 -6.44 10.91 -14.05
C GLY A 53 -7.40 9.78 -14.45
N THR A 54 -7.22 8.55 -13.95
CA THR A 54 -8.10 7.42 -14.24
C THR A 54 -8.63 6.77 -12.94
N ARG A 55 -9.51 5.78 -13.10
CA ARG A 55 -9.95 4.88 -12.01
C ARG A 55 -9.33 3.48 -12.13
N GLU A 56 -8.35 3.34 -13.01
CA GLU A 56 -7.65 2.08 -13.23
C GLU A 56 -6.57 1.92 -12.16
N PRO A 57 -6.59 0.84 -11.37
CA PRO A 57 -5.60 0.63 -10.31
C PRO A 57 -4.21 0.41 -10.93
N ASN A 58 -3.20 1.05 -10.34
CA ASN A 58 -1.79 0.82 -10.71
C ASN A 58 -1.38 -0.63 -10.47
N PHE A 59 -1.94 -1.25 -9.42
CA PHE A 59 -1.70 -2.63 -9.02
C PHE A 59 -3.03 -3.29 -8.58
N PRO A 60 -3.79 -3.90 -9.50
CA PRO A 60 -5.14 -4.42 -9.23
C PRO A 60 -5.18 -5.54 -8.19
N ASP A 61 -4.11 -6.34 -8.12
CA ASP A 61 -4.02 -7.51 -7.23
C ASP A 61 -3.34 -7.20 -5.89
N ALA A 62 -2.99 -5.93 -5.63
CA ALA A 62 -2.24 -5.55 -4.44
C ALA A 62 -3.15 -5.17 -3.27
N ALA A 63 -2.90 -5.79 -2.11
CA ALA A 63 -3.43 -5.34 -0.84
C ALA A 63 -2.60 -4.18 -0.27
N TYR A 64 -3.27 -3.16 0.28
CA TYR A 64 -2.64 -1.99 0.89
C TYR A 64 -2.67 -2.15 2.41
N MET A 65 -1.51 -2.41 3.00
CA MET A 65 -1.33 -2.53 4.44
C MET A 65 -0.89 -1.19 5.03
N ILE A 66 -1.57 -0.74 6.07
CA ILE A 66 -1.24 0.48 6.79
C ILE A 66 -0.93 0.11 8.23
N VAL A 67 0.23 0.57 8.69
CA VAL A 67 0.71 0.38 10.06
C VAL A 67 0.62 1.71 10.80
N SER A 68 -0.23 1.81 11.82
CA SER A 68 -0.26 2.94 12.73
C SER A 68 0.78 2.78 13.83
N LEU A 69 1.49 3.85 14.14
CA LEU A 69 2.50 3.91 15.22
C LEU A 69 2.11 4.88 16.34
N THR A 70 0.83 5.24 16.43
CA THR A 70 0.32 6.16 17.46
C THR A 70 0.38 5.57 18.87
N GLU A 71 0.29 4.25 18.97
CA GLU A 71 0.31 3.50 20.22
C GLU A 71 1.62 2.72 20.35
N ASN A 72 1.95 2.27 21.57
CA ASN A 72 3.14 1.45 21.83
C ASN A 72 3.11 0.12 21.07
N GLU A 73 1.92 -0.45 20.88
CA GLU A 73 1.71 -1.62 20.04
C GLU A 73 1.19 -1.17 18.67
N PRO A 74 1.89 -1.48 17.56
CA PRO A 74 1.46 -1.08 16.23
C PRO A 74 0.11 -1.70 15.85
N GLU A 75 -0.84 -0.85 15.42
CA GLU A 75 -2.09 -1.31 14.84
C GLU A 75 -1.94 -1.49 13.32
N VAL A 76 -2.40 -2.61 12.78
CA VAL A 76 -2.28 -2.93 11.36
C VAL A 76 -3.66 -3.17 10.76
N ASN A 77 -3.96 -2.47 9.67
CA ASN A 77 -5.13 -2.74 8.84
C ASN A 77 -4.72 -2.95 7.38
N VAL A 78 -5.46 -3.79 6.68
CA VAL A 78 -5.23 -4.11 5.27
C VAL A 78 -6.48 -3.76 4.46
N PHE A 79 -6.28 -3.21 3.27
CA PHE A 79 -7.35 -2.73 2.41
C PHE A 79 -7.17 -3.20 0.96
N LEU A 80 -8.27 -3.51 0.29
CA LEU A 80 -8.36 -3.58 -1.16
C LEU A 80 -8.91 -2.24 -1.68
N ILE A 81 -8.24 -1.66 -2.67
CA ILE A 81 -8.60 -0.36 -3.25
C ILE A 81 -8.90 -0.59 -4.74
N LEU A 82 -10.19 -0.64 -5.09
CA LEU A 82 -10.67 -0.95 -6.44
C LEU A 82 -11.69 0.09 -6.90
N GLY A 83 -11.37 0.83 -7.96
CA GLY A 83 -12.25 1.85 -8.56
C GLY A 83 -12.66 3.00 -7.64
N SER A 84 -13.81 2.88 -6.97
CA SER A 84 -14.32 3.84 -5.97
C SER A 84 -14.37 3.26 -4.56
N GLU A 85 -14.05 1.98 -4.42
CA GLU A 85 -14.30 1.22 -3.20
C GLU A 85 -12.99 0.98 -2.46
N VAL A 86 -13.06 1.21 -1.15
CA VAL A 86 -11.99 0.89 -0.19
C VAL A 86 -12.59 -0.12 0.77
N GLN A 87 -12.14 -1.37 0.65
CA GLN A 87 -12.64 -2.46 1.47
C GLN A 87 -11.55 -2.88 2.46
N LYS A 88 -11.84 -2.78 3.75
CA LYS A 88 -10.98 -3.40 4.78
C LYS A 88 -11.09 -4.93 4.66
N VAL A 89 -9.95 -5.61 4.65
CA VAL A 89 -9.87 -7.07 4.63
C VAL A 89 -9.23 -7.60 5.91
N GLU A 90 -9.55 -8.83 6.25
CA GLU A 90 -8.99 -9.52 7.41
C GLU A 90 -7.51 -9.86 7.18
N LEU A 91 -6.68 -9.59 8.18
CA LEU A 91 -5.29 -10.00 8.21
C LEU A 91 -5.17 -11.28 9.06
N ILE A 92 -4.80 -12.39 8.41
CA ILE A 92 -4.55 -13.66 9.08
C ILE A 92 -3.03 -13.84 9.21
N ILE A 93 -2.55 -14.05 10.44
CA ILE A 93 -1.14 -14.33 10.72
C ILE A 93 -1.01 -15.82 11.00
N GLU A 94 -0.45 -16.56 10.04
CA GLU A 94 -0.10 -17.97 10.22
C GLU A 94 1.28 -18.07 10.90
N ARG A 95 1.40 -19.00 11.86
CA ARG A 95 2.63 -19.27 12.62
C ARG A 95 3.22 -20.61 12.24
#